data_AF-A0A8J8SV96-F1
#
_entry.id   AF-A0A8J8SV96-F1
#
_cell.length_a   1.000
_cell.length_b   1.000
_cell.length_c   1.000
_cell.angle_alpha   90.00
_cell.angle_beta   90.00
_cell.angle_gamma   90.00
#
_symmetry.space_group_name_H-M   'P 1'
#
loop_
_entity.id
_entity.type
_entity.pdbx_description
1 polymer ?
#
loop_
_entity_poly.entity_id
_entity_poly.type
_entity_poly.pdbx_seq_one_letter_code
_entity_poly.pdbx_strand_id
1 'polypeptide(L)'
;MGELEGLRPNQLEIVNKAFADIDSGNLKKAFSQIGLDYQALKSARSGPNTQRSQEGAIRDSQQPVHRSTQSFLQPDQGPECEFCKRKKPEFANPDAKDLHLFQDCLFLTACPHCEQVIEIPGLRDHWLTDCEKKDELRKCQTCKQVVHENVFEKHIQEKACFNNVNDTPICALCGVNVGKLPPVGNHPEAWFRHLIVDKCHGNPRK
;
A
#
# COMPACT_ATOMS: atom_id res chain seq x y z
N MET A 1 -22.08 -4.34 -17.51
CA MET A 1 -21.01 -4.25 -18.54
C MET A 1 -20.23 -2.99 -18.25
N GLY A 2 -18.90 -3.02 -18.25
CA GLY A 2 -18.08 -1.81 -18.00
C GLY A 2 -16.85 -2.02 -17.11
N GLU A 3 -16.05 -3.08 -17.33
CA GLU A 3 -14.77 -3.30 -16.61
C GLU A 3 -13.53 -3.14 -17.51
N LEU A 4 -13.70 -2.65 -18.74
CA LEU A 4 -12.63 -2.59 -19.76
C LEU A 4 -12.40 -1.18 -20.34
N GLU A 5 -13.18 -0.17 -19.96
CA GLU A 5 -13.18 1.17 -20.59
C GLU A 5 -11.95 2.03 -20.27
N GLY A 6 -11.07 1.60 -19.36
CA GLY A 6 -9.80 2.27 -19.03
C GLY A 6 -8.56 1.66 -19.69
N LEU A 7 -8.68 0.58 -20.46
CA LEU A 7 -7.51 -0.11 -21.02
C LEU A 7 -7.02 0.55 -22.32
N ARG A 8 -5.72 0.87 -22.38
CA ARG A 8 -5.06 1.26 -23.65
C ARG A 8 -5.22 0.13 -24.68
N PRO A 9 -5.32 0.41 -26.00
CA PRO A 9 -5.67 -0.59 -27.01
C PRO A 9 -4.91 -1.92 -26.94
N ASN A 10 -3.58 -1.87 -26.74
CA ASN A 10 -2.74 -3.07 -26.58
C ASN A 10 -3.09 -3.91 -25.34
N GLN A 11 -3.50 -3.28 -24.23
CA GLN A 11 -3.90 -3.99 -23.00
C GLN A 11 -5.27 -4.66 -23.16
N LEU A 12 -6.19 -4.00 -23.87
CA LEU A 12 -7.50 -4.56 -24.20
C LEU A 12 -7.37 -5.80 -25.10
N GLU A 13 -6.46 -5.77 -26.08
CA GLU A 13 -6.18 -6.92 -26.95
C GLU A 13 -5.62 -8.13 -26.15
N ILE A 14 -4.65 -7.89 -25.26
CA ILE A 14 -4.07 -8.93 -24.39
C ILE A 14 -5.15 -9.60 -23.53
N VAL A 15 -6.04 -8.81 -22.92
CA VAL A 15 -7.12 -9.30 -22.05
C VAL A 15 -8.15 -10.10 -22.86
N ASN A 16 -8.61 -9.59 -24.00
CA ASN A 16 -9.58 -10.29 -24.85
C ASN A 16 -9.02 -11.63 -25.37
N LYS A 17 -7.74 -11.67 -25.74
CA LYS A 17 -7.06 -12.88 -26.19
C LYS A 17 -6.89 -13.92 -25.07
N ALA A 18 -6.62 -13.47 -23.85
CA ALA A 18 -6.57 -14.35 -22.68
C ALA A 18 -7.94 -14.99 -22.40
N PHE A 19 -9.04 -14.24 -22.48
CA PHE A 19 -10.40 -14.78 -22.35
C PHE A 19 -10.72 -15.82 -23.44
N ALA A 20 -10.43 -15.52 -24.71
CA ALA A 20 -10.65 -16.47 -25.81
C ALA A 20 -9.86 -17.78 -25.64
N ASP A 21 -8.65 -17.72 -25.07
CA ASP A 21 -7.85 -18.90 -24.74
C ASP A 21 -8.41 -19.68 -23.52
N ILE A 22 -9.09 -19.02 -22.57
CA ILE A 22 -9.82 -19.68 -21.47
C ILE A 22 -11.05 -20.41 -22.00
N ASP A 23 -11.87 -19.76 -22.83
CA ASP A 23 -13.07 -20.34 -23.44
C ASP A 23 -12.73 -21.55 -24.34
N SER A 24 -11.54 -21.51 -24.97
CA SER A 24 -10.96 -22.62 -25.73
C SER A 24 -10.33 -23.72 -24.86
N GLY A 25 -10.41 -23.62 -23.53
CA GLY A 25 -9.83 -24.57 -22.57
C GLY A 25 -8.30 -24.52 -22.42
N ASN A 26 -7.62 -23.61 -23.11
CA ASN A 26 -6.16 -23.50 -23.14
C ASN A 26 -5.62 -22.56 -22.05
N LEU A 27 -5.89 -22.92 -20.79
CA LEU A 27 -5.50 -22.15 -19.61
C LEU A 27 -4.02 -21.75 -19.62
N LYS A 28 -3.10 -22.67 -19.97
CA LYS A 28 -1.65 -22.40 -20.01
C LYS A 28 -1.32 -21.22 -20.93
N LYS A 29 -1.99 -21.12 -22.09
CA LYS A 29 -1.76 -20.05 -23.07
C LYS A 29 -2.38 -18.73 -22.59
N ALA A 30 -3.57 -18.76 -21.99
CA ALA A 30 -4.23 -17.60 -21.41
C ALA A 30 -3.38 -16.94 -20.30
N PHE A 31 -2.92 -17.71 -19.30
CA PHE A 31 -2.05 -17.19 -18.24
C PHE A 31 -0.75 -16.58 -18.78
N SER A 32 -0.18 -17.20 -19.83
CA SER A 32 1.01 -16.65 -20.50
C SER A 32 0.76 -15.34 -21.27
N GLN A 33 -0.48 -15.02 -21.70
CA GLN A 33 -0.76 -13.71 -22.31
C GLN A 33 -0.73 -12.58 -21.27
N ILE A 34 -1.14 -12.87 -20.04
CA ILE A 34 -1.20 -11.90 -18.93
C ILE A 34 0.02 -11.96 -17.98
N GLY A 35 1.11 -12.60 -18.41
CA GLY A 35 2.39 -12.64 -17.67
C GLY A 35 2.40 -13.52 -16.42
N LEU A 36 1.44 -14.42 -16.24
CA LEU A 36 1.33 -15.29 -15.06
C LEU A 36 1.85 -16.71 -15.32
N ASP A 37 2.57 -17.28 -14.36
CA ASP A 37 3.03 -18.68 -14.45
C ASP A 37 1.92 -19.68 -14.08
N TYR A 38 1.53 -20.47 -15.08
CA TYR A 38 0.58 -21.57 -14.93
C TYR A 38 1.09 -22.73 -14.04
N GLN A 39 2.40 -22.95 -13.95
CA GLN A 39 2.95 -24.08 -13.18
C GLN A 39 2.87 -23.83 -11.67
N ALA A 40 3.13 -22.60 -11.21
CA ALA A 40 2.92 -22.18 -9.83
C ALA A 40 1.48 -22.46 -9.34
N LEU A 41 0.47 -22.11 -10.15
CA LEU A 41 -0.95 -22.28 -9.80
C LEU A 41 -1.40 -23.76 -9.77
N LYS A 42 -0.84 -24.62 -10.63
CA LYS A 42 -1.15 -26.06 -10.63
C LYS A 42 -0.61 -26.74 -9.37
N SER A 43 0.54 -26.30 -8.87
CA SER A 43 1.22 -26.88 -7.71
C SER A 43 0.47 -26.64 -6.40
N ALA A 44 -0.35 -25.58 -6.32
CA ALA A 44 -1.13 -25.22 -5.14
C ALA A 44 -2.41 -26.04 -4.92
N ARG A 45 -2.84 -26.90 -5.89
CA ARG A 45 -4.13 -27.63 -5.83
C ARG A 45 -4.05 -29.09 -5.38
N SER A 46 -2.88 -29.61 -5.04
CA SER A 46 -2.71 -31.00 -4.60
C SER A 46 -2.71 -31.13 -3.07
N GLY A 47 -3.83 -31.57 -2.50
CA GLY A 47 -3.95 -31.86 -1.06
C GLY A 47 -3.12 -33.09 -0.62
N PRO A 48 -2.86 -33.23 0.69
CA PRO A 48 -1.97 -34.27 1.21
C PRO A 48 -2.61 -35.66 1.18
N ASN A 49 -1.90 -36.66 0.64
CA ASN A 49 -2.30 -38.06 0.72
C ASN A 49 -1.30 -38.85 1.57
N THR A 50 -1.83 -39.64 2.50
CA THR A 50 -1.06 -40.45 3.46
C THR A 50 -0.93 -41.88 2.94
N GLN A 51 0.30 -42.43 2.86
CA GLN A 51 0.47 -43.89 2.90
C GLN A 51 1.84 -44.36 3.39
N ARG A 52 1.80 -45.50 4.08
CA ARG A 52 2.77 -46.09 5.01
C ARG A 52 3.52 -47.26 4.36
N SER A 53 4.82 -47.41 4.66
CA SER A 53 5.69 -48.62 4.67
C SER A 53 7.16 -48.17 4.54
N GLN A 54 8.21 -48.89 4.99
CA GLN A 54 8.30 -50.12 5.80
C GLN A 54 9.63 -50.11 6.60
N GLU A 55 9.86 -51.13 7.44
CA GLU A 55 11.04 -51.22 8.32
C GLU A 55 12.25 -51.97 7.70
N GLY A 56 13.46 -51.57 8.10
CA GLY A 56 14.75 -52.24 7.83
C GLY A 56 15.83 -51.65 8.75
N ALA A 57 16.71 -52.48 9.32
CA ALA A 57 17.36 -52.16 10.60
C ALA A 57 18.88 -52.37 10.66
N ILE A 58 19.56 -51.62 11.57
CA ILE A 58 20.94 -51.84 12.09
C ILE A 58 22.07 -51.52 11.05
N ARG A 59 23.20 -50.81 11.30
CA ARG A 59 24.03 -50.56 12.52
C ARG A 59 24.88 -49.26 12.42
N ASP A 60 25.01 -48.55 13.55
CA ASP A 60 26.24 -47.95 14.14
C ASP A 60 27.39 -47.38 13.26
N SER A 61 27.62 -46.05 13.27
CA SER A 61 28.74 -45.39 13.99
C SER A 61 28.95 -43.87 13.68
N GLN A 62 28.94 -43.07 14.77
CA GLN A 62 29.78 -41.88 15.07
C GLN A 62 29.74 -40.56 14.24
N GLN A 63 29.23 -39.50 14.92
CA GLN A 63 29.55 -38.05 14.83
C GLN A 63 29.15 -37.23 13.58
N PRO A 64 29.01 -35.88 13.70
CA PRO A 64 28.25 -35.17 14.74
C PRO A 64 27.15 -34.25 14.13
N VAL A 65 26.26 -33.77 14.97
CA VAL A 65 25.14 -32.90 14.58
C VAL A 65 25.60 -31.54 14.02
N HIS A 66 25.23 -31.23 12.78
CA HIS A 66 24.97 -29.83 12.40
C HIS A 66 23.80 -29.70 11.41
N ARG A 67 22.60 -29.78 12.01
CA ARG A 67 21.42 -28.95 11.71
C ARG A 67 21.21 -28.60 10.24
N SER A 68 20.23 -29.28 9.62
CA SER A 68 19.54 -28.80 8.41
C SER A 68 19.31 -27.30 8.49
N THR A 69 19.66 -26.57 7.43
CA THR A 69 19.31 -25.15 7.28
C THR A 69 17.82 -25.04 7.00
N GLN A 70 17.02 -25.39 8.01
CA GLN A 70 15.67 -24.91 8.18
C GLN A 70 15.81 -23.38 8.24
N SER A 71 15.50 -22.73 7.13
CA SER A 71 15.44 -21.28 7.01
C SER A 71 14.30 -20.78 7.89
N PHE A 72 14.62 -20.63 9.19
CA PHE A 72 13.88 -19.77 10.09
C PHE A 72 14.00 -18.34 9.53
N LEU A 73 13.12 -18.00 8.59
CA LEU A 73 12.88 -16.63 8.17
C LEU A 73 12.40 -15.88 9.41
N GLN A 74 13.35 -15.29 10.12
CA GLN A 74 13.07 -14.44 11.27
C GLN A 74 12.17 -13.29 10.77
N PRO A 75 11.05 -12.97 11.45
CA PRO A 75 10.09 -11.98 10.96
C PRO A 75 10.63 -10.55 10.73
N ASP A 76 11.84 -10.25 11.23
CA ASP A 76 12.51 -8.94 11.15
C ASP A 76 13.68 -8.89 10.15
N GLN A 77 13.96 -9.98 9.42
CA GLN A 77 15.07 -10.05 8.46
C GLN A 77 14.56 -9.87 7.02
N GLY A 78 14.50 -8.62 6.58
CA GLY A 78 14.14 -8.24 5.21
C GLY A 78 14.29 -6.73 4.99
N PRO A 79 14.24 -6.25 3.75
CA PRO A 79 14.26 -4.81 3.45
C PRO A 79 13.13 -4.06 4.17
N GLU A 80 13.38 -2.80 4.51
CA GLU A 80 12.35 -1.90 5.03
C GLU A 80 11.70 -1.08 3.90
N CYS A 81 10.42 -0.75 4.08
CA CYS A 81 9.79 0.34 3.35
C CYS A 81 10.38 1.67 3.83
N GLU A 82 10.91 2.46 2.91
CA GLU A 82 11.57 3.74 3.17
C GLU A 82 10.65 4.75 3.89
N PHE A 83 9.32 4.70 3.65
CA PHE A 83 8.33 5.58 4.24
C PHE A 83 7.82 5.10 5.60
N CYS A 84 7.20 3.91 5.66
CA CYS A 84 6.54 3.43 6.90
C CYS A 84 7.43 2.59 7.82
N LYS A 85 8.68 2.32 7.43
CA LYS A 85 9.68 1.53 8.19
C LYS A 85 9.26 0.11 8.55
N ARG A 86 8.17 -0.40 7.94
CA ARG A 86 7.79 -1.81 8.01
C ARG A 86 8.86 -2.64 7.31
N LYS A 87 9.35 -3.70 7.96
CA LYS A 87 10.24 -4.69 7.34
C LYS A 87 9.45 -5.93 6.92
N LYS A 88 9.81 -6.48 5.76
CA LYS A 88 9.23 -7.71 5.21
C LYS A 88 10.26 -8.43 4.34
N PRO A 89 10.48 -9.75 4.51
CA PRO A 89 11.28 -10.54 3.56
C PRO A 89 10.79 -10.39 2.12
N GLU A 90 9.48 -10.24 1.93
CA GLU A 90 8.82 -10.03 0.65
C GLU A 90 9.28 -8.75 -0.06
N PHE A 91 9.71 -7.71 0.66
CA PHE A 91 10.23 -6.46 0.06
C PHE A 91 11.61 -6.62 -0.61
N ALA A 92 12.22 -7.82 -0.56
CA ALA A 92 13.33 -8.18 -1.44
C ALA A 92 12.88 -8.35 -2.91
N ASN A 93 11.58 -8.56 -3.17
CA ASN A 93 11.00 -8.48 -4.50
C ASN A 93 10.45 -7.05 -4.74
N PRO A 94 10.93 -6.32 -5.78
CA PRO A 94 10.40 -5.01 -6.15
C PRO A 94 8.88 -5.00 -6.33
N ASP A 95 8.30 -5.99 -7.01
CA ASP A 95 6.84 -6.01 -7.29
C ASP A 95 6.00 -6.07 -6.00
N ALA A 96 6.47 -6.81 -4.99
CA ALA A 96 5.82 -6.91 -3.69
C ALA A 96 6.01 -5.64 -2.85
N LYS A 97 7.14 -4.93 -3.04
CA LYS A 97 7.36 -3.61 -2.45
C LYS A 97 6.45 -2.56 -3.10
N ASP A 98 6.32 -2.56 -4.42
CA ASP A 98 5.47 -1.63 -5.17
C ASP A 98 3.99 -1.83 -4.82
N LEU A 99 3.52 -3.07 -4.70
CA LEU A 99 2.18 -3.37 -4.20
C LEU A 99 1.95 -2.78 -2.79
N HIS A 100 2.93 -2.90 -1.90
CA HIS A 100 2.86 -2.30 -0.57
C HIS A 100 2.79 -0.77 -0.63
N LEU A 101 3.60 -0.11 -1.46
CA LEU A 101 3.53 1.35 -1.64
C LEU A 101 2.15 1.78 -2.21
N PHE A 102 1.66 1.03 -3.18
CA PHE A 102 0.40 1.30 -3.86
C PHE A 102 -0.83 1.11 -2.96
N GLN A 103 -0.87 0.08 -2.11
CA GLN A 103 -2.09 -0.30 -1.35
C GLN A 103 -1.97 -0.23 0.17
N ASP A 104 -0.85 -0.70 0.74
CA ASP A 104 -0.73 -1.01 2.18
C ASP A 104 0.03 0.03 3.02
N CYS A 105 0.83 0.89 2.38
CA CYS A 105 1.73 1.78 3.10
C CYS A 105 0.96 2.87 3.85
N LEU A 106 0.93 2.78 5.18
CA LEU A 106 0.23 3.72 6.07
C LEU A 106 0.79 5.16 6.04
N PHE A 107 1.97 5.38 5.45
CA PHE A 107 2.53 6.71 5.29
C PHE A 107 2.09 7.39 3.97
N LEU A 108 1.55 6.59 3.05
CA LEU A 108 1.08 7.01 1.73
C LEU A 108 -0.45 6.94 1.67
N THR A 109 -1.06 7.71 0.76
CA THR A 109 -2.48 7.60 0.41
C THR A 109 -2.67 7.88 -1.07
N ALA A 110 -3.71 7.32 -1.68
CA ALA A 110 -4.22 7.87 -2.92
C ALA A 110 -4.83 9.26 -2.63
N CYS A 111 -4.59 10.23 -3.51
CA CYS A 111 -5.23 11.53 -3.46
C CYS A 111 -6.72 11.38 -3.80
N PRO A 112 -7.67 11.90 -3.00
CA PRO A 112 -9.11 11.76 -3.26
C PRO A 112 -9.61 12.59 -4.46
N HIS A 113 -8.72 13.30 -5.17
CA HIS A 113 -9.07 14.21 -6.26
C HIS A 113 -8.39 13.86 -7.61
N CYS A 114 -7.25 13.15 -7.60
CA CYS A 114 -6.54 12.71 -8.82
C CYS A 114 -5.90 11.32 -8.70
N GLU A 115 -6.23 10.56 -7.64
CA GLU A 115 -5.83 9.16 -7.40
C GLU A 115 -4.32 8.87 -7.27
N GLN A 116 -3.44 9.84 -7.56
CA GLN A 116 -1.99 9.74 -7.36
C GLN A 116 -1.64 9.31 -5.93
N VAL A 117 -0.67 8.42 -5.79
CA VAL A 117 -0.17 7.98 -4.47
C VAL A 117 0.83 9.00 -3.93
N ILE A 118 0.46 9.69 -2.86
CA ILE A 118 1.19 10.81 -2.26
C ILE A 118 1.52 10.52 -0.79
N GLU A 119 2.65 11.04 -0.29
CA GLU A 119 2.98 11.09 1.13
C GLU A 119 1.95 11.92 1.92
N ILE A 120 1.35 11.33 2.97
CA ILE A 120 0.31 12.01 3.76
C ILE A 120 0.79 13.36 4.37
N PRO A 121 2.05 13.53 4.80
CA PRO A 121 2.59 14.83 5.20
C PRO A 121 2.52 15.91 4.11
N GLY A 122 2.76 15.54 2.85
CA GLY A 122 2.78 16.45 1.69
C GLY A 122 1.43 16.62 0.99
N LEU A 123 0.40 15.83 1.35
CA LEU A 123 -0.90 15.82 0.66
C LEU A 123 -1.56 17.19 0.55
N ARG A 124 -1.40 18.06 1.56
CA ARG A 124 -1.94 19.42 1.55
C ARG A 124 -1.28 20.29 0.48
N ASP A 125 0.04 20.18 0.33
CA ASP A 125 0.79 21.01 -0.60
C ASP A 125 0.56 20.52 -2.03
N HIS A 126 0.53 19.19 -2.23
CA HIS A 126 0.07 18.55 -3.47
C HIS A 126 -1.29 19.11 -3.92
N TRP A 127 -2.30 19.19 -3.03
CA TRP A 127 -3.61 19.77 -3.36
C TRP A 127 -3.57 21.24 -3.82
N LEU A 128 -2.53 22.00 -3.47
CA LEU A 128 -2.43 23.42 -3.79
C LEU A 128 -1.52 23.71 -4.99
N THR A 129 -0.57 22.84 -5.31
CA THR A 129 0.43 23.06 -6.38
C THR A 129 0.31 22.09 -7.55
N ASP A 130 0.10 20.81 -7.26
CA ASP A 130 0.38 19.70 -8.21
C ASP A 130 -0.89 18.95 -8.64
N CYS A 131 -1.92 18.95 -7.80
CA CYS A 131 -3.16 18.21 -8.03
C CYS A 131 -3.92 18.74 -9.25
N GLU A 132 -4.47 17.81 -10.04
CA GLU A 132 -5.32 18.11 -11.20
C GLU A 132 -6.57 18.95 -10.84
N LYS A 133 -6.99 18.89 -9.58
CA LYS A 133 -8.14 19.63 -9.03
C LYS A 133 -7.77 20.84 -8.18
N LYS A 134 -6.50 21.29 -8.19
CA LYS A 134 -6.05 22.41 -7.35
C LYS A 134 -6.87 23.69 -7.51
N ASP A 135 -7.38 23.96 -8.71
CA ASP A 135 -8.20 25.14 -9.00
C ASP A 135 -9.60 25.08 -8.35
N GLU A 136 -10.07 23.88 -7.95
CA GLU A 136 -11.32 23.65 -7.20
C GLU A 136 -11.09 23.68 -5.66
N LEU A 137 -9.85 23.89 -5.20
CA LEU A 137 -9.42 23.73 -3.80
C LEU A 137 -8.82 25.02 -3.22
N ARG A 138 -9.25 25.42 -2.02
CA ARG A 138 -8.87 26.70 -1.39
C ARG A 138 -8.33 26.50 0.03
N LYS A 139 -7.15 27.05 0.33
CA LYS A 139 -6.58 27.07 1.69
C LYS A 139 -7.30 28.09 2.57
N CYS A 140 -7.95 27.64 3.65
CA CYS A 140 -8.56 28.52 4.63
C CYS A 140 -7.49 29.31 5.40
N GLN A 141 -7.61 30.63 5.47
CA GLN A 141 -6.61 31.48 6.13
C GLN A 141 -6.61 31.36 7.66
N THR A 142 -7.70 30.90 8.27
CA THR A 142 -7.83 30.71 9.72
C THR A 142 -7.31 29.36 10.18
N CYS A 143 -7.83 28.25 9.64
CA CYS A 143 -7.46 26.91 10.08
C CYS A 143 -6.32 26.26 9.29
N LYS A 144 -5.95 26.84 8.13
CA LYS A 144 -4.91 26.37 7.21
C LYS A 144 -5.17 25.00 6.58
N GLN A 145 -6.36 24.42 6.78
CA GLN A 145 -6.86 23.29 6.00
C GLN A 145 -7.18 23.74 4.57
N VAL A 146 -7.16 22.80 3.64
CA VAL A 146 -7.61 22.98 2.25
C VAL A 146 -9.02 22.44 2.16
N VAL A 147 -9.91 23.22 1.54
CA VAL A 147 -11.35 22.98 1.49
C VAL A 147 -11.81 23.22 0.06
N HIS A 148 -12.72 22.38 -0.44
CA HIS A 148 -13.28 22.53 -1.79
C HIS A 148 -14.08 23.84 -1.90
N GLU A 149 -13.98 24.53 -3.03
CA GLU A 149 -14.54 25.88 -3.22
C GLU A 149 -16.04 25.94 -2.92
N ASN A 150 -16.83 25.00 -3.45
CA ASN A 150 -18.29 24.88 -3.23
C ASN A 150 -18.77 24.87 -1.75
N VAL A 151 -17.90 24.63 -0.76
CA VAL A 151 -18.23 24.68 0.68
C VAL A 151 -17.35 25.67 1.46
N PHE A 152 -16.48 26.43 0.78
CA PHE A 152 -15.54 27.36 1.40
C PHE A 152 -16.25 28.52 2.10
N GLU A 153 -17.24 29.13 1.44
CA GLU A 153 -18.03 30.24 1.99
C GLU A 153 -18.80 29.82 3.25
N LYS A 154 -19.34 28.60 3.27
CA LYS A 154 -19.97 28.01 4.46
C LYS A 154 -18.96 27.82 5.59
N HIS A 155 -17.81 27.22 5.28
CA HIS A 155 -16.72 26.97 6.24
C HIS A 155 -16.23 28.24 6.95
N ILE A 156 -16.12 29.37 6.23
CA ILE A 156 -15.70 30.65 6.82
C ILE A 156 -16.83 31.37 7.57
N GLN A 157 -18.09 31.25 7.12
CA GLN A 157 -19.24 31.91 7.75
C GLN A 157 -19.59 31.27 9.10
N GLU A 158 -19.59 29.93 9.19
CA GLU A 158 -19.91 29.21 10.41
C GLU A 158 -18.85 29.38 11.51
N LYS A 159 -17.62 29.80 11.15
CA LYS A 159 -16.46 29.94 12.05
C LYS A 159 -16.16 28.69 12.91
N ALA A 160 -16.63 27.53 12.48
CA ALA A 160 -16.49 26.25 13.17
C ALA A 160 -15.08 25.66 13.09
N CYS A 161 -14.18 26.25 12.29
CA CYS A 161 -12.80 25.77 12.13
C CYS A 161 -11.85 26.32 13.21
N PHE A 162 -10.92 25.49 13.66
CA PHE A 162 -9.93 25.87 14.68
C PHE A 162 -8.84 26.79 14.12
N ASN A 163 -8.49 27.88 14.82
CA ASN A 163 -7.47 28.84 14.40
C ASN A 163 -6.03 28.27 14.52
N ASN A 164 -5.36 28.05 13.39
CA ASN A 164 -3.98 27.56 13.32
C ASN A 164 -3.00 28.73 13.07
N VAL A 165 -2.82 29.55 14.11
CA VAL A 165 -2.05 30.80 14.08
C VAL A 165 -0.63 30.64 13.50
N ASN A 166 0.05 29.55 13.85
CA ASN A 166 1.47 29.31 13.49
C ASN A 166 1.65 28.50 12.20
N ASP A 167 0.57 28.26 11.42
CA ASP A 167 0.51 27.34 10.27
C ASP A 167 1.20 25.98 10.53
N THR A 168 1.05 25.48 11.77
CA THR A 168 1.60 24.18 12.16
C THR A 168 1.01 23.04 11.32
N PRO A 169 1.76 21.95 11.07
CA PRO A 169 1.27 20.81 10.32
C PRO A 169 -0.05 20.26 10.88
N ILE A 170 -1.00 20.03 9.98
CA ILE A 170 -2.30 19.40 10.25
C ILE A 170 -2.44 18.27 9.23
N CYS A 171 -2.75 17.07 9.71
CA CYS A 171 -3.03 15.92 8.86
C CYS A 171 -4.27 16.19 8.00
N ALA A 172 -4.08 16.18 6.68
CA ALA A 172 -5.12 16.43 5.69
C ALA A 172 -6.25 15.37 5.71
N LEU A 173 -6.00 14.17 6.24
CA LEU A 173 -6.98 13.08 6.30
C LEU A 173 -7.89 13.13 7.54
N CYS A 174 -7.43 13.69 8.66
CA CYS A 174 -8.13 13.57 9.95
C CYS A 174 -8.29 14.89 10.71
N GLY A 175 -7.65 15.98 10.27
CA GLY A 175 -7.71 17.29 10.93
C GLY A 175 -6.87 17.42 12.21
N VAL A 176 -6.16 16.38 12.65
CA VAL A 176 -5.25 16.46 13.81
C VAL A 176 -4.08 17.39 13.51
N ASN A 177 -3.82 18.32 14.42
CA ASN A 177 -2.64 19.19 14.37
C ASN A 177 -1.40 18.40 14.80
N VAL A 178 -0.72 17.81 13.81
CA VAL A 178 0.52 17.05 13.98
C VAL A 178 1.64 17.92 14.59
N GLY A 179 1.67 19.21 14.29
CA GLY A 179 2.68 20.11 14.84
C GLY A 179 2.58 20.37 16.35
N LYS A 180 1.47 19.97 16.99
CA LYS A 180 1.32 19.94 18.46
C LYS A 180 1.68 18.60 19.10
N LEU A 181 1.94 17.57 18.29
CA LEU A 181 2.35 16.25 18.78
C LEU A 181 3.88 16.25 19.02
N PRO A 182 4.40 15.59 20.07
CA PRO A 182 5.86 15.56 20.31
C PRO A 182 6.65 14.83 19.20
N PRO A 183 7.85 15.27 18.80
CA PRO A 183 8.45 16.56 19.09
C PRO A 183 7.65 17.70 18.44
N VAL A 184 7.33 18.73 19.23
CA VAL A 184 6.46 19.85 18.84
C VAL A 184 7.16 20.71 17.77
N GLY A 185 6.48 21.00 16.67
CA GLY A 185 7.04 21.67 15.51
C GLY A 185 6.74 20.92 14.21
N ASN A 186 7.46 21.23 13.13
CA ASN A 186 7.34 20.49 11.86
C ASN A 186 8.42 19.39 11.79
N HIS A 187 8.11 18.23 12.39
CA HIS A 187 9.05 17.11 12.53
C HIS A 187 8.53 15.84 11.84
N PRO A 188 9.37 15.14 11.03
CA PRO A 188 9.02 13.85 10.44
C PRO A 188 8.62 12.79 11.48
N GLU A 189 9.21 12.83 12.67
CA GLU A 189 8.93 11.89 13.77
C GLU A 189 7.51 12.07 14.33
N ALA A 190 6.98 13.29 14.35
CA ALA A 190 5.62 13.58 14.79
C ALA A 190 4.60 13.02 13.79
N TRP A 191 4.89 13.13 12.48
CA TRP A 191 4.11 12.47 11.42
C TRP A 191 4.22 10.95 11.49
N PHE A 192 5.42 10.41 11.65
CA PHE A 192 5.64 8.97 11.76
C PHE A 192 4.87 8.38 12.93
N ARG A 193 4.93 8.99 14.13
CA ARG A 193 4.12 8.52 15.25
C ARG A 193 2.63 8.62 14.93
N HIS A 194 2.15 9.75 14.43
CA HIS A 194 0.73 9.94 14.11
C HIS A 194 0.17 8.92 13.11
N LEU A 195 0.94 8.60 12.05
CA LEU A 195 0.49 7.74 10.97
C LEU A 195 0.70 6.25 11.27
N ILE A 196 1.84 5.89 11.87
CA ILE A 196 2.29 4.49 12.01
C ILE A 196 2.01 3.93 13.41
N VAL A 197 2.28 4.69 14.47
CA VAL A 197 2.16 4.24 15.86
C VAL A 197 0.75 4.50 16.40
N ASP A 198 0.29 5.75 16.31
CA ASP A 198 -1.03 6.20 16.77
C ASP A 198 -2.16 5.78 15.81
N LYS A 199 -1.81 5.27 14.62
CA LYS A 199 -2.69 4.85 13.53
C LYS A 199 -3.82 5.85 13.22
N CYS A 200 -3.44 7.00 12.66
CA CYS A 200 -4.34 8.07 12.21
C CYS A 200 -5.75 7.59 11.80
N HIS A 201 -6.77 7.99 12.55
CA HIS A 201 -8.15 7.52 12.35
C HIS A 201 -8.74 7.91 10.99
N GLY A 202 -8.25 8.98 10.36
CA GLY A 202 -8.63 9.40 9.00
C GLY A 202 -7.93 8.62 7.88
N ASN A 203 -6.91 7.81 8.19
CA ASN A 203 -6.22 7.02 7.17
C ASN A 203 -7.13 5.87 6.66
N PRO A 204 -7.40 5.75 5.35
CA PRO A 204 -8.21 4.66 4.81
C PRO A 204 -7.49 3.30 4.77
N ARG A 205 -6.16 3.24 4.94
CA ARG A 205 -5.33 2.02 4.83
C ARG A 205 -5.04 1.30 6.16
N LYS A 206 -5.65 1.73 7.27
CA LYS A 206 -5.27 1.38 8.67
C LYS A 206 -5.69 0.00 9.20
#